data_AF-A0A1W9GPJ5-F1
#
_entry.id   AF-A0A1W9GPJ5-F1
#
_cell.length_a   1.000
_cell.length_b   1.000
_cell.length_c   1.000
_cell.angle_alpha   90.00
_cell.angle_beta   90.00
_cell.angle_gamma   90.00
#
_symmetry.space_group_name_H-M   'P 1'
#
loop_
_entity.id
_entity.type
_entity.pdbx_description
1 polymer ?
#
loop_
_entity_poly.entity_id
_entity_poly.type
_entity_poly.pdbx_seq_one_letter_code
_entity_poly.pdbx_strand_id
1 'polypeptide(L)'
;MSDLSQGAANGFVCIACTDSNPDPYAVHTQTEGTVAVILHRIPQFAGRILVTGFIIPPPGWVCITPCNFNFTEDIGVDGLGDLPLEGDFYRVIRSPASVGLHKRGVSGTSDAVSGVSAIAQDYFYVSGQGLSVNDLSLPRGGKFDLAAGYTEGGEHASHRLGKDADFNSTDLGGRSTSCFTDKRYQAILDRHNVGYRICHVDKGGGYHARFK
;
A
#
# COMPACT_ATOMS: atom_id res chain seq x y z
N MET A 1 -21.59 19.62 29.53
CA MET A 1 -21.72 18.43 28.68
C MET A 1 -22.74 18.74 27.60
N SER A 2 -22.25 19.00 26.39
CA SER A 2 -23.02 19.17 25.15
C SER A 2 -21.96 19.13 24.04
N ASP A 3 -21.65 17.93 23.58
CA ASP A 3 -22.11 17.41 22.29
C ASP A 3 -21.18 17.88 21.16
N LEU A 4 -20.01 17.24 21.09
CA LEU A 4 -19.22 17.20 19.88
C LEU A 4 -19.96 16.26 18.92
N SER A 5 -20.87 16.83 18.15
CA SER A 5 -21.38 16.20 16.94
C SER A 5 -20.20 16.01 15.98
N GLN A 6 -19.47 14.91 16.17
CA GLN A 6 -18.58 14.35 15.17
C GLN A 6 -19.47 13.94 14.00
N GLY A 7 -19.70 14.89 13.08
CA GLY A 7 -20.16 14.56 11.74
C GLY A 7 -19.24 13.49 11.15
N ALA A 8 -19.80 12.62 10.31
CA ALA A 8 -19.03 11.54 9.68
C ALA A 8 -17.72 12.11 9.12
N ALA A 9 -16.60 11.61 9.64
CA ALA A 9 -15.28 11.87 9.10
C ALA A 9 -15.21 11.22 7.72
N ASN A 10 -15.75 11.92 6.72
CA ASN A 10 -15.64 11.58 5.32
C ASN A 10 -14.14 11.62 5.01
N GLY A 11 -13.56 10.43 4.84
CA GLY A 11 -12.14 10.28 4.53
C GLY A 11 -11.79 11.11 3.30
N PHE A 12 -10.70 11.88 3.40
CA PHE A 12 -10.25 12.73 2.32
C PHE A 12 -9.69 11.89 1.16
N VAL A 13 -9.98 12.36 -0.06
CA VAL A 13 -9.56 11.80 -1.34
C VAL A 13 -8.41 12.66 -1.89
N CYS A 14 -7.19 12.11 -2.03
CA CYS A 14 -6.09 12.78 -2.75
C CYS A 14 -6.40 12.73 -4.24
N ILE A 15 -6.42 13.89 -4.89
CA ILE A 15 -6.78 14.07 -6.30
C ILE A 15 -5.56 13.88 -7.24
N ALA A 16 -4.35 13.70 -6.73
CA ALA A 16 -3.21 13.20 -7.49
C ALA A 16 -2.07 12.91 -6.52
N CYS A 17 -1.75 11.65 -6.29
CA CYS A 17 -0.58 11.29 -5.49
C CYS A 17 0.34 10.49 -6.42
N THR A 18 1.19 11.21 -7.16
CA THR A 18 2.39 10.66 -7.80
C THR A 18 3.59 11.00 -6.92
N ASP A 19 4.74 10.33 -7.13
CA ASP A 19 6.03 10.62 -6.45
C ASP A 19 6.50 12.09 -6.59
N SER A 20 5.75 12.91 -7.32
CA SER A 20 6.03 14.31 -7.62
C SER A 20 4.73 15.14 -7.71
N ASN A 21 3.82 15.07 -6.73
CA ASN A 21 2.67 15.97 -6.72
C ASN A 21 3.14 17.43 -6.46
N PRO A 22 2.99 18.37 -7.42
CA PRO A 22 3.47 19.74 -7.26
C PRO A 22 2.59 20.58 -6.32
N ASP A 23 1.34 20.17 -6.07
CA ASP A 23 0.38 20.90 -5.25
C ASP A 23 -0.09 20.06 -4.05
N PRO A 24 0.44 20.33 -2.83
CA PRO A 24 0.10 19.54 -1.66
C PRO A 24 -1.29 19.88 -1.12
N TYR A 25 -2.03 18.87 -0.67
CA TYR A 25 -3.36 19.02 -0.07
C TYR A 25 -3.27 19.66 1.33
N ALA A 26 -4.15 20.61 1.63
CA ALA A 26 -4.18 21.36 2.90
C ALA A 26 -5.17 20.76 3.92
N VAL A 27 -4.68 20.43 5.12
CA VAL A 27 -5.52 19.94 6.25
C VAL A 27 -5.61 20.99 7.35
N HIS A 28 -6.82 21.40 7.73
CA HIS A 28 -7.09 22.36 8.80
C HIS A 28 -7.48 21.67 10.12
N THR A 29 -6.87 22.07 11.25
CA THR A 29 -7.18 21.55 12.60
C THR A 29 -7.27 22.68 13.63
N GLN A 30 -8.07 22.47 14.68
CA GLN A 30 -8.23 23.40 15.81
C GLN A 30 -8.18 22.61 17.13
N THR A 31 -7.44 23.10 18.12
CA THR A 31 -7.36 22.47 19.46
C THR A 31 -7.24 23.55 20.56
N GLU A 32 -7.81 23.29 21.73
CA GLU A 32 -7.72 24.15 22.92
C GLU A 32 -6.55 23.76 23.87
N GLY A 33 -5.70 22.79 23.48
CA GLY A 33 -4.62 22.25 24.31
C GLY A 33 -3.23 22.76 23.94
N THR A 34 -2.25 22.58 24.84
CA THR A 34 -0.81 22.87 24.62
C THR A 34 -0.12 21.89 23.66
N VAL A 35 -0.82 20.85 23.20
CA VAL A 35 -0.34 19.85 22.24
C VAL A 35 -1.39 19.64 21.16
N ALA A 36 -1.01 19.85 19.89
CA ALA A 36 -1.82 19.47 18.74
C ALA A 36 -1.37 18.11 18.23
N VAL A 37 -2.22 17.09 18.36
CA VAL A 37 -2.02 15.78 17.71
C VAL A 37 -2.89 15.76 16.46
N ILE A 38 -2.25 15.70 15.30
CA ILE A 38 -2.94 15.59 14.01
C ILE A 38 -2.95 14.12 13.63
N LEU A 39 -4.11 13.47 13.78
CA LEU A 39 -4.32 12.08 13.39
C LEU A 39 -4.97 12.05 12.00
N HIS A 40 -4.40 11.25 11.10
CA HIS A 40 -5.00 10.96 9.80
C HIS A 40 -5.31 9.46 9.73
N ARG A 41 -6.47 9.07 9.17
CA ARG A 41 -6.73 7.66 8.86
C ARG A 41 -5.66 7.17 7.88
N ILE A 42 -5.34 5.87 7.85
CA ILE A 42 -4.42 5.34 6.83
C ILE A 42 -4.90 5.85 5.48
N PRO A 43 -4.09 6.68 4.80
CA PRO A 43 -4.63 7.45 3.71
C PRO A 43 -4.94 6.50 2.56
N GLN A 44 -5.95 6.84 1.76
CA GLN A 44 -6.16 6.15 0.48
C GLN A 44 -4.90 6.27 -0.41
N PHE A 45 -4.04 7.26 -0.14
CA PHE A 45 -2.87 7.63 -0.91
C PHE A 45 -1.68 7.88 0.01
N ALA A 46 -0.55 7.24 -0.23
CA ALA A 46 0.68 7.66 0.38
C ALA A 46 1.30 8.80 -0.43
N GLY A 47 1.97 9.72 0.24
CA GLY A 47 2.54 10.88 -0.42
C GLY A 47 2.77 12.04 0.54
N ARG A 48 3.17 13.16 -0.06
CA ARG A 48 3.50 14.38 0.65
C ARG A 48 2.26 15.26 0.81
N ILE A 49 1.95 15.66 2.04
CA ILE A 49 0.87 16.60 2.35
C ILE A 49 1.40 17.91 2.92
N LEU A 50 0.63 18.98 2.80
CA LEU A 50 0.89 20.25 3.47
C LEU A 50 -0.12 20.40 4.59
N VAL A 51 0.35 20.36 5.82
CA VAL A 51 -0.49 20.65 6.97
C VAL A 51 -0.54 22.16 7.15
N THR A 52 -1.73 22.75 7.27
CA THR A 52 -1.90 24.17 7.57
C THR A 52 -2.85 24.36 8.74
N GLY A 53 -2.39 25.00 9.81
CA GLY A 53 -3.20 25.18 11.00
C GLY A 53 -3.04 26.57 11.59
N PHE A 54 -3.92 26.88 12.55
CA PHE A 54 -3.82 28.09 13.33
C PHE A 54 -4.21 27.81 14.78
N ILE A 55 -3.51 28.46 15.70
CA ILE A 55 -3.75 28.40 17.14
C ILE A 55 -4.63 29.59 17.51
N ILE A 56 -5.73 29.36 18.23
CA ILE A 56 -6.50 30.44 18.84
C ILE A 56 -6.06 30.53 20.31
N PRO A 57 -5.30 31.56 20.72
CA PRO A 57 -4.91 31.71 22.11
C PRO A 57 -6.14 32.03 22.99
N PRO A 58 -6.19 31.55 24.25
CA PRO A 58 -7.21 31.95 25.20
C PRO A 58 -7.23 33.48 25.44
N PRO A 59 -8.33 34.04 25.97
CA PRO A 59 -8.38 35.46 26.33
C PRO A 59 -7.21 35.87 27.23
N GLY A 60 -6.52 36.96 26.89
CA GLY A 60 -5.36 37.46 27.62
C GLY A 60 -4.02 36.81 27.26
N TRP A 61 -4.00 35.84 26.34
CA TRP A 61 -2.79 35.22 25.83
C TRP A 61 -2.49 35.68 24.39
N VAL A 62 -1.21 35.63 24.02
CA VAL A 62 -0.74 35.96 22.66
C VAL A 62 0.22 34.88 22.18
N CYS A 63 0.25 34.65 20.87
CA CYS A 63 1.30 33.83 20.27
C CYS A 63 2.59 34.65 20.16
N ILE A 64 3.71 34.12 20.64
CA ILE A 64 5.03 34.75 20.50
C ILE A 64 5.62 34.45 19.10
N THR A 65 5.21 33.33 18.51
CA THR A 65 5.41 32.99 17.09
C THR A 65 4.09 33.23 16.33
N PRO A 66 4.09 33.24 14.98
CA PRO A 66 2.83 33.28 14.24
C PRO A 66 1.89 32.18 14.72
N CYS A 67 0.62 32.55 14.99
CA CYS A 67 -0.38 31.56 15.42
C CYS A 67 -0.71 30.58 14.29
N ASN A 68 -0.45 30.97 13.03
CA ASN A 68 -0.52 30.10 11.88
C ASN A 68 0.78 29.29 11.73
N PHE A 69 0.62 28.03 11.37
CA PHE A 69 1.73 27.15 11.03
C PHE A 69 1.44 26.41 9.74
N ASN A 70 2.50 26.13 9.00
CA ASN A 70 2.45 25.14 7.96
C ASN A 70 3.70 24.26 8.05
N PHE A 71 3.53 22.99 7.72
CA PHE A 71 4.64 22.08 7.54
C PHE A 71 4.25 21.02 6.52
N THR A 72 5.25 20.50 5.84
CA THR A 72 5.06 19.42 4.89
C THR A 72 5.39 18.12 5.59
N GLU A 73 4.47 17.17 5.53
CA GLU A 73 4.65 15.85 6.11
C GLU A 73 4.43 14.79 5.06
N ASP A 74 5.17 13.73 5.23
CA ASP A 74 5.30 12.66 4.29
C ASP A 74 4.45 11.53 4.90
N ILE A 75 3.25 11.24 4.37
CA ILE A 75 2.32 10.26 4.94
C ILE A 75 2.43 8.93 4.20
N GLY A 76 2.51 7.85 4.96
CA GLY A 76 2.47 6.49 4.43
C GLY A 76 2.05 5.48 5.49
N VAL A 77 2.09 4.21 5.09
CA VAL A 77 2.00 3.08 5.99
C VAL A 77 3.41 2.82 6.55
N ASP A 78 3.53 2.82 7.87
CA ASP A 78 4.79 2.50 8.55
C ASP A 78 5.14 1.01 8.43
N GLY A 79 6.43 0.70 8.52
CA GLY A 79 6.92 -0.68 8.57
C GLY A 79 6.95 -1.40 7.21
N LEU A 80 6.87 -0.65 6.11
CA LEU A 80 7.08 -1.22 4.78
C LEU A 80 8.57 -1.30 4.44
N GLY A 81 9.00 -2.47 3.98
CA GLY A 81 10.34 -2.73 3.44
C GLY A 81 10.25 -3.25 2.01
N ASP A 82 11.29 -3.01 1.22
CA ASP A 82 11.38 -3.56 -0.14
C ASP A 82 11.64 -5.07 -0.09
N LEU A 83 11.02 -5.78 -1.03
CA LEU A 83 11.38 -7.16 -1.33
C LEU A 83 12.89 -7.22 -1.67
N PRO A 84 13.65 -8.22 -1.17
CA PRO A 84 15.08 -8.33 -1.42
C PRO A 84 15.42 -8.37 -2.92
N LEU A 85 16.73 -8.26 -3.22
CA LEU A 85 17.21 -8.33 -4.59
C LEU A 85 16.75 -9.62 -5.28
N GLU A 86 16.27 -9.49 -6.50
CA GLU A 86 15.79 -10.60 -7.33
C GLU A 86 16.87 -11.66 -7.56
N GLY A 87 16.45 -12.90 -7.84
CA GLY A 87 17.37 -14.02 -8.04
C GLY A 87 16.71 -15.22 -8.70
N ASP A 88 17.19 -16.41 -8.36
CA ASP A 88 16.71 -17.67 -8.95
C ASP A 88 15.30 -18.06 -8.46
N PHE A 89 14.95 -17.66 -7.24
CA PHE A 89 13.66 -18.03 -6.63
C PHE A 89 12.51 -17.16 -7.12
N TYR A 90 12.77 -15.88 -7.40
CA TYR A 90 11.77 -14.99 -7.98
C TYR A 90 12.41 -13.83 -8.74
N ARG A 91 11.61 -13.24 -9.62
CA ARG A 91 11.85 -11.91 -10.21
C ARG A 91 10.57 -11.08 -10.16
N VAL A 92 10.72 -9.77 -10.06
CA VAL A 92 9.59 -8.85 -10.17
C VAL A 92 9.39 -8.54 -11.64
N ILE A 93 8.36 -9.12 -12.22
CA ILE A 93 7.98 -8.91 -13.62
C ILE A 93 6.61 -8.24 -13.63
N ARG A 94 6.63 -6.95 -13.95
CA ARG A 94 5.42 -6.18 -14.17
C ARG A 94 5.02 -6.17 -15.63
N SER A 95 3.71 -6.23 -15.88
CA SER A 95 3.18 -6.02 -17.23
C SER A 95 3.55 -4.61 -17.73
N PRO A 96 3.73 -4.39 -19.05
CA PRO A 96 4.02 -3.05 -19.58
C PRO A 96 2.99 -1.99 -19.18
N ALA A 97 1.73 -2.39 -19.00
CA ALA A 97 0.67 -1.52 -18.51
C ALA A 97 0.90 -1.09 -17.05
N SER A 98 1.34 -1.99 -16.18
CA SER A 98 1.62 -1.69 -14.76
C SER A 98 2.95 -0.95 -14.53
N VAL A 99 3.97 -1.16 -15.38
CA VAL A 99 5.24 -0.40 -15.33
C VAL A 99 5.01 1.11 -15.51
N GLY A 100 4.04 1.50 -16.34
CA GLY A 100 3.70 2.90 -16.58
C GLY A 100 2.98 3.58 -15.41
N LEU A 101 2.25 2.82 -14.59
CA LEU A 101 1.42 3.35 -13.50
C LEU A 101 2.18 3.40 -12.17
N HIS A 102 3.04 2.43 -11.89
CA HIS A 102 3.80 2.38 -10.64
C HIS A 102 5.17 1.70 -10.84
N LYS A 103 6.18 2.55 -11.09
CA LYS A 103 7.58 2.12 -11.27
C LYS A 103 8.14 1.37 -10.06
N ARG A 104 7.62 1.66 -8.85
CA ARG A 104 8.03 1.01 -7.59
C ARG A 104 6.80 0.45 -6.86
N GLY A 105 6.66 -0.86 -6.86
CA GLY A 105 5.54 -1.61 -6.27
C GLY A 105 6.00 -2.90 -5.59
N VAL A 106 7.19 -2.88 -4.98
CA VAL A 106 7.88 -4.05 -4.40
C VAL A 106 7.92 -4.02 -2.88
N SER A 107 7.22 -3.08 -2.27
CA SER A 107 7.33 -2.83 -0.84
C SER A 107 6.19 -3.52 -0.09
N GLY A 108 6.45 -4.05 1.09
CA GLY A 108 5.47 -4.76 1.89
C GLY A 108 5.84 -4.78 3.36
N THR A 109 4.93 -5.25 4.21
CA THR A 109 5.25 -5.52 5.61
C THR A 109 6.31 -6.63 5.71
N SER A 110 6.95 -6.77 6.88
CA SER A 110 7.88 -7.88 7.13
C SER A 110 7.28 -9.24 6.80
N ASP A 111 5.99 -9.44 7.11
CA ASP A 111 5.28 -10.71 6.89
C ASP A 111 4.99 -10.95 5.41
N ALA A 112 4.65 -9.89 4.66
CA ALA A 112 4.46 -10.00 3.21
C ALA A 112 5.79 -10.28 2.50
N VAL A 113 6.85 -9.53 2.84
CA VAL A 113 8.18 -9.69 2.24
C VAL A 113 8.77 -11.08 2.52
N SER A 114 8.70 -11.53 3.78
CA SER A 114 9.17 -12.88 4.15
C SER A 114 8.29 -13.97 3.54
N GLY A 115 6.97 -13.80 3.54
CA GLY A 115 6.02 -14.74 2.95
C GLY A 115 6.20 -14.92 1.44
N VAL A 116 6.38 -13.82 0.69
CA VAL A 116 6.67 -13.89 -0.76
C VAL A 116 7.98 -14.63 -1.00
N SER A 117 9.03 -14.28 -0.25
CA SER A 117 10.35 -14.91 -0.39
C SER A 117 10.29 -16.41 -0.09
N ALA A 118 9.56 -16.81 0.96
CA ALA A 118 9.43 -18.20 1.37
C ALA A 118 8.56 -19.03 0.40
N ILE A 119 7.45 -18.47 -0.10
CA ILE A 119 6.63 -19.09 -1.14
C ILE A 119 7.45 -19.31 -2.42
N ALA A 120 8.22 -18.30 -2.83
CA ALA A 120 9.09 -18.38 -4.01
C ALA A 120 10.18 -19.45 -3.88
N GLN A 121 10.82 -19.52 -2.72
CA GLN A 121 11.83 -20.54 -2.43
C GLN A 121 11.23 -21.95 -2.44
N ASP A 122 10.10 -22.16 -1.77
CA ASP A 122 9.41 -23.45 -1.75
C ASP A 122 8.95 -23.88 -3.15
N TYR A 123 8.42 -22.93 -3.93
CA TYR A 123 8.01 -23.19 -5.30
C TYR A 123 9.21 -23.65 -6.13
N PHE A 124 10.33 -22.94 -6.05
CA PHE A 124 11.56 -23.31 -6.73
C PHE A 124 12.05 -24.71 -6.38
N TYR A 125 12.00 -25.11 -5.11
CA TYR A 125 12.40 -26.46 -4.70
C TYR A 125 11.49 -27.56 -5.26
N VAL A 126 10.21 -27.27 -5.51
CA VAL A 126 9.25 -28.24 -6.06
C VAL A 126 9.29 -28.28 -7.59
N SER A 127 9.40 -27.12 -8.24
CA SER A 127 9.25 -26.99 -9.69
C SER A 127 10.58 -26.91 -10.45
N GLY A 128 11.65 -26.52 -9.76
CA GLY A 128 12.94 -26.14 -10.35
C GLY A 128 12.92 -24.78 -11.07
N GLN A 129 11.88 -23.97 -10.89
CA GLN A 129 11.69 -22.67 -11.55
C GLN A 129 11.31 -21.59 -10.55
N GLY A 130 11.77 -20.36 -10.78
CA GLY A 130 11.41 -19.22 -9.92
C GLY A 130 10.03 -18.66 -10.22
N LEU A 131 9.44 -17.97 -9.25
CA LEU A 131 8.17 -17.27 -9.43
C LEU A 131 8.35 -15.91 -10.11
N SER A 132 7.29 -15.49 -10.80
CA SER A 132 7.17 -14.17 -11.37
C SER A 132 6.22 -13.35 -10.50
N VAL A 133 6.75 -12.39 -9.75
CA VAL A 133 6.00 -11.52 -8.82
C VAL A 133 5.65 -10.23 -9.55
N ASN A 134 4.44 -9.71 -9.40
CA ASN A 134 4.00 -8.49 -10.08
C ASN A 134 3.98 -7.31 -9.10
N ASP A 135 2.99 -7.30 -8.21
CA ASP A 135 2.68 -6.13 -7.38
C ASP A 135 2.59 -6.49 -5.89
N LEU A 136 3.28 -5.73 -5.03
CA LEU A 136 3.16 -5.76 -3.58
C LEU A 136 2.51 -4.47 -3.09
N SER A 137 3.29 -3.43 -2.84
CA SER A 137 2.81 -2.10 -2.51
C SER A 137 3.81 -1.06 -2.95
N LEU A 138 3.38 0.19 -3.02
CA LEU A 138 4.29 1.31 -3.16
C LEU A 138 5.18 1.43 -1.90
N PRO A 139 6.35 2.08 -1.98
CA PRO A 139 7.27 2.27 -0.84
C PRO A 139 6.65 2.86 0.42
N ARG A 140 5.50 3.50 0.28
CA ARG A 140 4.79 4.14 1.39
C ARG A 140 3.34 3.64 1.54
N GLY A 141 2.97 2.58 0.84
CA GLY A 141 1.59 2.14 0.76
C GLY A 141 0.76 3.02 -0.17
N GLY A 142 -0.55 3.08 0.04
CA GLY A 142 -1.43 3.82 -0.85
C GLY A 142 -1.90 2.98 -2.05
N LYS A 143 -2.90 3.48 -2.78
CA LYS A 143 -3.49 2.78 -3.93
C LYS A 143 -2.59 2.90 -5.18
N PHE A 144 -2.46 1.80 -5.93
CA PHE A 144 -1.74 1.76 -7.21
C PHE A 144 -2.48 2.50 -8.33
N ASP A 145 -3.80 2.29 -8.45
CA ASP A 145 -4.60 2.85 -9.55
C ASP A 145 -5.74 3.68 -9.01
N LEU A 146 -5.74 4.95 -9.36
CA LEU A 146 -6.91 5.78 -9.20
C LEU A 146 -7.91 5.43 -10.31
N ALA A 147 -9.13 5.04 -9.94
CA ALA A 147 -10.23 5.14 -10.90
C ALA A 147 -10.31 6.59 -11.37
N ALA A 148 -10.71 6.82 -12.63
CA ALA A 148 -10.75 8.16 -13.23
C ALA A 148 -11.57 9.20 -12.42
N GLY A 149 -12.41 8.76 -11.48
CA GLY A 149 -13.18 9.59 -10.55
C GLY A 149 -12.74 9.55 -9.08
N TYR A 150 -11.52 9.08 -8.79
CA TYR A 150 -10.95 9.03 -7.42
C TYR A 150 -11.77 8.23 -6.39
N THR A 151 -12.62 7.31 -6.85
CA THR A 151 -13.43 6.47 -5.98
C THR A 151 -12.60 5.34 -5.35
N GLU A 152 -13.10 4.77 -4.25
CA GLU A 152 -12.48 3.63 -3.56
C GLU A 152 -12.30 2.41 -4.47
N GLY A 153 -13.11 2.29 -5.54
CA GLY A 153 -13.01 1.25 -6.55
C GLY A 153 -11.73 1.33 -7.40
N GLY A 154 -11.00 0.23 -7.50
CA GLY A 154 -9.79 0.07 -8.30
C GLY A 154 -9.20 -1.31 -8.01
N GLU A 155 -8.56 -1.92 -9.02
CA GLU A 155 -8.26 -3.35 -8.99
C GLU A 155 -7.28 -3.76 -7.88
N HIS A 156 -6.47 -2.81 -7.39
CA HIS A 156 -5.40 -3.07 -6.41
C HIS A 156 -5.57 -2.32 -5.07
N ALA A 157 -6.81 -2.02 -4.66
CA ALA A 157 -7.07 -1.35 -3.38
C ALA A 157 -6.57 -2.15 -2.15
N SER A 158 -6.49 -3.49 -2.27
CA SER A 158 -5.99 -4.38 -1.22
C SER A 158 -4.52 -4.12 -0.86
N HIS A 159 -3.69 -3.88 -1.86
CA HIS A 159 -2.24 -3.69 -1.75
C HIS A 159 -1.79 -2.47 -0.94
N ARG A 160 -2.72 -1.55 -0.62
CA ARG A 160 -2.46 -0.29 0.08
C ARG A 160 -1.65 -0.43 1.36
N LEU A 161 -1.82 -1.54 2.06
CA LEU A 161 -1.24 -1.78 3.39
C LEU A 161 0.09 -2.55 3.35
N GLY A 162 0.59 -2.90 2.15
CA GLY A 162 1.77 -3.74 2.04
C GLY A 162 1.57 -5.17 2.54
N LYS A 163 0.32 -5.62 2.68
CA LYS A 163 -0.02 -6.96 3.15
C LYS A 163 -0.36 -7.93 2.04
N ASP A 164 -0.37 -7.47 0.80
CA ASP A 164 -0.86 -8.25 -0.34
C ASP A 164 0.23 -8.33 -1.41
N ALA A 165 0.28 -9.45 -2.13
CA ALA A 165 1.19 -9.67 -3.24
C ALA A 165 0.49 -10.41 -4.38
N ASP A 166 0.80 -9.99 -5.60
CA ASP A 166 0.37 -10.63 -6.84
C ASP A 166 1.52 -11.43 -7.45
N PHE A 167 1.20 -12.64 -7.87
CA PHE A 167 2.05 -13.53 -8.63
C PHE A 167 1.46 -13.71 -10.01
N ASN A 168 2.29 -13.64 -11.04
CA ASN A 168 1.86 -13.88 -12.40
C ASN A 168 1.45 -15.35 -12.60
N SER A 169 0.62 -15.59 -13.61
CA SER A 169 0.09 -16.91 -13.94
C SER A 169 1.12 -17.88 -14.51
N THR A 170 2.33 -17.39 -14.80
CA THR A 170 3.42 -18.11 -15.42
C THR A 170 4.71 -17.90 -14.63
N ASP A 171 5.43 -18.98 -14.36
CA ASP A 171 6.74 -18.97 -13.71
C ASP A 171 7.85 -18.46 -14.65
N LEU A 172 9.08 -18.34 -14.14
CA LEU A 172 10.23 -17.87 -14.93
C LEU A 172 10.68 -18.85 -16.03
N GLY A 173 10.19 -20.10 -15.99
CA GLY A 173 10.40 -21.11 -17.02
C GLY A 173 9.31 -21.15 -18.09
N GLY A 174 8.32 -20.25 -18.03
CA GLY A 174 7.20 -20.21 -18.97
C GLY A 174 6.08 -21.22 -18.67
N ARG A 175 6.10 -21.89 -17.50
CA ARG A 175 5.06 -22.84 -17.11
C ARG A 175 3.98 -22.15 -16.30
N SER A 176 2.72 -22.56 -16.50
CA SER A 176 1.64 -22.01 -15.71
C SER A 176 1.77 -22.41 -14.23
N THR A 177 1.64 -21.44 -13.33
CA THR A 177 1.53 -21.66 -11.88
C THR A 177 0.16 -22.22 -11.51
N SER A 178 -0.80 -22.22 -12.45
CA SER A 178 -2.20 -22.65 -12.26
C SER A 178 -2.86 -22.01 -11.03
N CYS A 179 -2.50 -20.77 -10.70
CA CYS A 179 -2.92 -20.11 -9.45
C CYS A 179 -2.69 -20.96 -8.18
N PHE A 180 -1.64 -21.78 -8.15
CA PHE A 180 -1.38 -22.74 -7.07
C PHE A 180 -2.56 -23.71 -6.82
N THR A 181 -3.40 -24.00 -7.82
CA THR A 181 -4.54 -24.94 -7.67
C THR A 181 -4.11 -26.41 -7.72
N ASP A 182 -2.93 -26.72 -8.27
CA ASP A 182 -2.33 -28.05 -8.15
C ASP A 182 -2.07 -28.34 -6.66
N LYS A 183 -2.49 -29.54 -6.20
CA LYS A 183 -2.29 -29.99 -4.81
C LYS A 183 -0.85 -29.84 -4.33
N ARG A 184 0.14 -30.01 -5.22
CA ARG A 184 1.57 -29.85 -4.89
C ARG A 184 1.91 -28.42 -4.48
N TYR A 185 1.28 -27.43 -5.11
CA TYR A 185 1.51 -26.01 -4.85
C TYR A 185 0.60 -25.45 -3.76
N GLN A 186 -0.59 -26.03 -3.54
CA GLN A 186 -1.45 -25.68 -2.40
C GLN A 186 -0.74 -25.89 -1.05
N ALA A 187 0.00 -26.98 -0.92
CA ALA A 187 0.76 -27.27 0.30
C ALA A 187 1.83 -26.21 0.62
N ILE A 188 2.33 -25.49 -0.39
CA ILE A 188 3.23 -24.34 -0.18
C ILE A 188 2.46 -23.24 0.53
N LEU A 189 1.32 -22.81 -0.04
CA LEU A 189 0.51 -21.72 0.50
C LEU A 189 0.02 -22.00 1.92
N ASP A 190 -0.38 -23.24 2.21
CA ASP A 190 -0.91 -23.62 3.52
C ASP A 190 0.17 -23.54 4.63
N ARG A 191 1.47 -23.62 4.28
CA ARG A 191 2.58 -23.46 5.22
C ARG A 191 2.92 -22.00 5.56
N HIS A 192 2.54 -21.05 4.71
CA HIS A 192 2.97 -19.64 4.80
C HIS A 192 1.91 -18.69 5.38
N ASN A 193 0.92 -19.24 6.11
CA ASN A 193 -0.10 -18.49 6.87
C ASN A 193 -0.80 -17.36 6.06
N VAL A 194 -1.04 -17.61 4.77
CA VAL A 194 -1.77 -16.70 3.89
C VAL A 194 -3.20 -16.55 4.42
N GLY A 195 -3.60 -15.33 4.78
CA GLY A 195 -4.91 -15.03 5.37
C GLY A 195 -6.04 -14.89 4.37
N TYR A 196 -5.71 -14.56 3.12
CA TYR A 196 -6.67 -14.51 2.03
C TYR A 196 -5.98 -14.83 0.71
N ARG A 197 -6.66 -15.57 -0.17
CA ARG A 197 -6.13 -15.97 -1.47
C ARG A 197 -7.21 -15.93 -2.55
N ILE A 198 -6.88 -15.41 -3.72
CA ILE A 198 -7.77 -15.41 -4.89
C ILE A 198 -6.99 -15.65 -6.18
N CYS A 199 -7.61 -16.39 -7.09
CA CYS A 199 -7.12 -16.58 -8.46
C CYS A 199 -7.92 -15.67 -9.39
N HIS A 200 -7.24 -14.78 -10.11
CA HIS A 200 -7.84 -13.89 -11.09
C HIS A 200 -7.88 -14.57 -12.46
N VAL A 201 -8.80 -15.53 -12.59
CA VAL A 201 -8.99 -16.33 -13.81
C VAL A 201 -9.37 -15.44 -15.01
N ASP A 202 -10.07 -14.35 -14.74
CA ASP A 202 -10.52 -13.31 -15.68
C ASP A 202 -9.38 -12.42 -16.20
N LYS A 203 -8.23 -12.41 -15.53
CA LYS A 203 -7.05 -11.59 -15.89
C LYS A 203 -5.83 -12.42 -16.31
N GLY A 204 -6.09 -13.60 -16.88
CA GLY A 204 -5.03 -14.48 -17.35
C GLY A 204 -4.40 -15.36 -16.27
N GLY A 205 -5.03 -15.49 -15.09
CA GLY A 205 -4.68 -16.48 -14.07
C GLY A 205 -3.65 -16.03 -13.03
N GLY A 206 -3.55 -14.73 -12.76
CA GLY A 206 -2.72 -14.22 -11.67
C GLY A 206 -3.22 -14.69 -10.31
N TYR A 207 -2.30 -14.90 -9.36
CA TYR A 207 -2.61 -15.32 -8.01
C TYR A 207 -2.33 -14.19 -7.02
N HIS A 208 -3.33 -13.83 -6.24
CA HIS A 208 -3.25 -12.79 -5.22
C HIS A 208 -3.27 -13.41 -3.84
N ALA A 209 -2.32 -13.02 -2.99
CA ALA A 209 -2.16 -13.50 -1.63
C ALA A 209 -2.10 -12.33 -0.64
N ARG A 210 -2.81 -12.46 0.48
CA ARG A 210 -2.70 -11.58 1.64
C ARG A 210 -2.02 -12.29 2.79
N PHE A 211 -1.01 -11.66 3.35
CA PHE A 211 -0.26 -12.10 4.51
C PHE A 211 -0.87 -11.50 5.79
N LYS A 212 -0.91 -12.26 6.88
CA LYS A 212 -1.53 -11.84 8.14
C LYS A 212 -0.62 -10.90 8.91
#